data_AF-F4XRA7-F1
#
_entry.id   AF-F4XRA7-F1
#
_cell.length_a   1.000
_cell.length_b   1.000
_cell.length_c   1.000
_cell.angle_alpha   90.00
_cell.angle_beta   90.00
_cell.angle_gamma   90.00
#
_symmetry.space_group_name_H-M   'P 1'
#
loop_
_entity.id
_entity.type
_entity.pdbx_description
1 polymer ?
#
loop_
_entity_poly.entity_id
_entity_poly.type
_entity_poly.pdbx_seq_one_letter_code
_entity_poly.pdbx_strand_id
1 'polypeptide(L)'
;MFVKAKETSLLDSYVPHHVRYYMMIFMSMFILFIAWFNRQQFHQLQVLETSANNIREALKDTILRLHSVMKASMLSDTIGAPIIVSWITYVQLYWDSAFVWDHRLLILAGITLSSIPIIYFIARQGQYGKYGGHLNELQQCLSELSSAASENEKT
;
A
#
# COMPACT_ATOMS: atom_id res chain seq x y z
N MET A 1 0.00 31.26 43.62
CA MET A 1 0.21 31.97 42.33
C MET A 1 0.73 30.94 41.34
N PHE A 2 -0.14 30.31 40.55
CA PHE A 2 0.26 29.30 39.56
C PHE A 2 0.09 29.88 38.16
N VAL A 3 1.21 30.16 37.50
CA VAL A 3 1.27 30.59 36.11
C VAL A 3 0.99 29.37 35.24
N LYS A 4 -0.21 29.32 34.65
CA LYS A 4 -0.60 28.28 33.70
C LYS A 4 0.10 28.56 32.37
N ALA A 5 1.23 27.90 32.13
CA ALA A 5 1.91 27.94 30.84
C ALA A 5 0.97 27.37 29.78
N LYS A 6 0.51 28.24 28.87
CA LYS A 6 -0.35 27.87 27.75
C LYS A 6 0.56 27.28 26.68
N GLU A 7 0.73 25.97 26.71
CA GLU A 7 1.45 25.19 25.72
C GLU A 7 0.61 25.09 24.45
N THR A 8 0.52 26.19 23.69
CA THR A 8 -0.02 26.18 22.34
C THR A 8 0.97 25.47 21.45
N SER A 9 0.69 24.18 21.22
CA SER A 9 1.22 23.35 20.14
C SER A 9 1.58 24.19 18.91
N LEU A 10 2.86 24.22 18.55
CA LEU A 10 3.43 24.95 17.40
C LEU A 10 2.69 24.69 16.07
N LEU A 11 1.97 23.58 16.00
CA LEU A 11 1.13 23.20 14.88
C LEU A 11 -0.05 24.16 14.67
N ASP A 12 -0.64 24.74 15.72
CA ASP A 12 -1.83 25.60 15.63
C ASP A 12 -1.56 26.98 15.02
N SER A 13 -0.30 27.42 14.96
CA SER A 13 0.06 28.74 14.45
C SER A 13 0.25 28.80 12.93
N TYR A 14 0.38 27.66 12.25
CA TYR A 14 0.94 27.65 10.89
C TYR A 14 0.05 27.06 9.79
N VAL A 15 -0.94 26.23 10.14
CA VAL A 15 -1.83 25.64 9.12
C VAL A 15 -3.23 26.23 9.31
N PRO A 16 -3.74 27.00 8.35
CA PRO A 16 -5.07 27.57 8.44
C PRO A 16 -6.10 26.46 8.70
N HIS A 17 -7.05 26.69 9.62
CA HIS A 17 -8.00 25.66 10.07
C HIS A 17 -8.74 24.94 8.94
N HIS A 18 -9.02 25.63 7.83
CA HIS A 18 -9.66 25.05 6.65
C HIS A 18 -8.75 24.03 5.92
N VAL A 19 -7.45 24.28 5.81
CA VAL A 19 -6.50 23.36 5.15
C VAL A 19 -6.37 22.05 5.94
N ARG A 20 -6.38 22.12 7.28
CA ARG A 20 -6.41 20.93 8.13
C ARG A 20 -7.67 20.10 7.91
N TYR A 21 -8.82 20.77 7.79
CA TYR A 21 -10.10 20.10 7.57
C TYR A 21 -10.13 19.38 6.22
N TYR A 22 -9.66 20.02 5.15
CA TYR A 22 -9.54 19.38 3.83
C TYR A 22 -8.56 18.22 3.81
N MET A 23 -7.40 18.33 4.48
CA MET A 23 -6.47 17.21 4.60
C MET A 23 -7.07 16.02 5.35
N MET A 24 -7.80 16.27 6.45
CA MET A 24 -8.44 15.20 7.22
C MET A 24 -9.52 14.48 6.40
N ILE A 25 -10.34 15.22 5.65
CA ILE A 25 -11.35 14.65 4.76
C ILE A 25 -10.69 13.81 3.66
N PHE A 26 -9.63 14.33 3.04
CA PHE A 26 -8.92 13.62 1.98
C PHE A 26 -8.31 12.31 2.48
N MET A 27 -7.63 12.34 3.63
CA MET A 27 -7.03 11.14 4.24
C MET A 27 -8.10 10.13 4.67
N SER A 28 -9.22 10.58 5.23
CA SER A 28 -10.33 9.71 5.61
C SER A 28 -10.96 9.02 4.39
N MET A 29 -11.18 9.75 3.30
CA MET A 29 -11.68 9.19 2.04
C MET A 29 -10.71 8.17 1.44
N PHE A 30 -9.41 8.44 1.50
CA PHE A 30 -8.38 7.54 0.99
C PHE A 30 -8.32 6.22 1.79
N ILE A 31 -8.41 6.30 3.12
CA ILE A 31 -8.47 5.11 3.99
C ILE A 31 -9.74 4.30 3.74
N LEU A 32 -10.89 4.97 3.61
CA LEU A 32 -12.16 4.30 3.29
C LEU A 32 -12.13 3.62 1.92
N PHE A 33 -11.50 4.24 0.93
CA PHE A 33 -11.32 3.65 -0.40
C PHE A 33 -10.47 2.38 -0.34
N ILE A 34 -9.33 2.42 0.37
CA ILE A 34 -8.48 1.23 0.57
C ILE A 34 -9.23 0.13 1.34
N ALA A 35 -9.96 0.49 2.39
CA ALA A 35 -10.74 -0.46 3.19
C ALA A 35 -11.86 -1.12 2.37
N TRP A 36 -12.54 -0.35 1.52
CA TRP A 36 -13.57 -0.87 0.61
C TRP A 36 -12.97 -1.83 -0.42
N PHE A 37 -11.83 -1.47 -1.02
CA PHE A 37 -11.13 -2.32 -1.97
C PHE A 37 -10.67 -3.65 -1.33
N ASN A 38 -10.13 -3.59 -0.11
CA ASN A 38 -9.75 -4.78 0.66
C ASN A 38 -10.95 -5.67 1.01
N ARG A 39 -12.08 -5.07 1.40
CA ARG A 39 -13.32 -5.82 1.70
C ARG A 39 -13.85 -6.53 0.47
N GLN A 40 -13.78 -5.89 -0.70
CA GLN A 40 -14.24 -6.49 -1.95
C GLN A 40 -13.37 -7.68 -2.36
N GLN A 41 -12.05 -7.62 -2.13
CA GLN A 41 -11.15 -8.76 -2.33
C GLN A 41 -11.44 -9.91 -1.35
N PHE A 42 -11.73 -9.59 -0.09
CA PHE A 42 -12.07 -10.59 0.93
C PHE A 42 -13.37 -11.33 0.62
N HIS A 43 -14.37 -10.63 0.08
CA HIS A 43 -15.64 -11.24 -0.33
C HIS A 43 -15.46 -12.21 -1.51
N GLN A 44 -14.50 -11.95 -2.39
CA GLN A 44 -14.16 -12.86 -3.48
C GLN A 44 -13.37 -14.09 -3.00
N LEU A 45 -12.68 -14.00 -1.87
CA LEU A 45 -12.01 -15.13 -1.20
C LEU A 45 -13.02 -16.05 -0.52
N GLN A 46 -14.04 -15.51 0.13
CA GLN A 46 -15.11 -16.30 0.77
C GLN A 46 -15.94 -17.13 -0.23
N VAL A 47 -16.19 -16.59 -1.42
CA VAL A 47 -16.91 -17.35 -2.47
C VAL A 47 -16.09 -18.56 -2.96
N LEU A 48 -14.76 -18.49 -2.86
CA LEU A 48 -13.84 -19.58 -3.24
C LEU A 48 -13.88 -20.75 -2.25
N GLU A 49 -14.13 -20.48 -0.97
CA GLU A 49 -14.22 -21.48 0.10
C GLU A 49 -15.39 -22.47 -0.13
N THR A 50 -16.41 -22.04 -0.88
CA THR A 50 -17.59 -22.85 -1.22
C THR A 50 -17.38 -23.84 -2.39
N SER A 51 -16.27 -23.78 -3.13
CA SER A 51 -16.04 -24.62 -4.32
C SER A 51 -15.09 -25.80 -4.03
N ALA A 52 -15.56 -26.75 -3.21
CA ALA A 52 -14.80 -27.97 -2.86
C ALA A 52 -14.59 -28.97 -4.02
N ASN A 53 -15.15 -28.73 -5.22
CA ASN A 53 -15.04 -29.65 -6.35
C ASN A 53 -13.84 -29.43 -7.28
N ASN A 54 -12.99 -28.43 -7.06
CA ASN A 54 -11.78 -28.25 -7.85
C ASN A 54 -10.68 -27.60 -7.00
N ILE A 55 -10.24 -28.30 -5.94
CA ILE A 55 -9.17 -27.86 -5.03
C ILE A 55 -7.93 -27.37 -5.82
N ARG A 56 -7.56 -28.05 -6.90
CA ARG A 56 -6.47 -27.64 -7.80
C ARG A 56 -6.71 -26.27 -8.46
N GLU A 57 -7.93 -26.04 -8.92
CA GLU A 57 -8.32 -24.80 -9.59
C GLU A 57 -8.46 -23.65 -8.60
N ALA A 58 -9.03 -23.92 -7.42
CA ALA A 58 -9.07 -22.98 -6.31
C ALA A 58 -7.66 -22.58 -5.84
N LEU A 59 -6.72 -23.52 -5.75
CA LEU A 59 -5.33 -23.24 -5.37
C LEU A 59 -4.61 -22.39 -6.44
N LYS A 60 -4.82 -22.69 -7.72
CA LYS A 60 -4.29 -21.92 -8.85
C LYS A 60 -4.85 -20.49 -8.86
N ASP A 61 -6.15 -20.34 -8.64
CA ASP A 61 -6.81 -19.04 -8.54
C ASP A 61 -6.30 -18.25 -7.33
N THR A 62 -6.08 -18.91 -6.20
CA THR A 62 -5.54 -18.29 -4.98
C THR A 62 -4.12 -17.76 -5.22
N ILE A 63 -3.25 -18.53 -5.88
CA ILE A 63 -1.90 -18.08 -6.24
C ILE A 63 -1.96 -16.85 -7.17
N LEU A 64 -2.82 -16.88 -8.20
CA LEU A 64 -2.99 -15.77 -9.13
C LEU A 64 -3.48 -14.50 -8.43
N ARG A 65 -4.48 -14.63 -7.55
CA ARG A 65 -5.03 -13.50 -6.79
C ARG A 65 -4.02 -12.96 -5.81
N LEU A 66 -3.28 -13.81 -5.09
CA LEU A 66 -2.25 -13.38 -4.15
C LEU A 66 -1.16 -12.58 -4.87
N HIS A 67 -0.72 -13.04 -6.04
CA HIS A 67 0.24 -12.32 -6.86
C HIS A 67 -0.33 -10.98 -7.38
N SER A 68 -1.61 -10.93 -7.73
CA SER A 68 -2.29 -9.69 -8.13
C SER A 68 -2.39 -8.69 -6.97
N VAL A 69 -2.75 -9.16 -5.77
CA VAL A 69 -2.80 -8.34 -4.55
C VAL A 69 -1.41 -7.82 -4.18
N MET A 70 -0.37 -8.65 -4.26
CA MET A 70 1.01 -8.21 -4.04
C MET A 70 1.41 -7.11 -5.02
N LYS A 71 1.12 -7.27 -6.32
CA LYS A 71 1.40 -6.25 -7.34
C LYS A 71 0.62 -4.97 -7.09
N ALA A 72 -0.67 -5.07 -6.76
CA ALA A 72 -1.51 -3.93 -6.45
C ALA A 72 -1.00 -3.17 -5.22
N SER A 73 -0.60 -3.89 -4.16
CA SER A 73 -0.02 -3.29 -2.97
C SER A 73 1.33 -2.63 -3.27
N MET A 74 2.22 -3.29 -4.02
CA MET A 74 3.49 -2.67 -4.44
C MET A 74 3.26 -1.40 -5.25
N LEU A 75 2.31 -1.42 -6.19
CA LEU A 75 2.01 -0.26 -7.03
C LEU A 75 1.37 0.87 -6.22
N SER A 76 0.48 0.54 -5.29
CA SER A 76 -0.10 1.48 -4.33
C SER A 76 0.97 2.14 -3.47
N ASP A 77 1.91 1.36 -2.92
CA ASP A 77 2.99 1.90 -2.08
C ASP A 77 3.97 2.74 -2.92
N THR A 78 4.30 2.28 -4.13
CA THR A 78 5.23 2.96 -5.04
C THR A 78 4.68 4.29 -5.57
N ILE A 79 3.36 4.47 -5.64
CA ILE A 79 2.73 5.74 -6.06
C ILE A 79 2.36 6.59 -4.86
N GLY A 80 1.76 5.98 -3.84
CA GLY A 80 1.24 6.67 -2.66
C GLY A 80 2.36 7.25 -1.80
N ALA A 81 3.44 6.51 -1.56
CA ALA A 81 4.51 6.99 -0.70
C ALA A 81 5.28 8.18 -1.29
N PRO A 82 5.65 8.23 -2.59
CA PRO A 82 6.22 9.45 -3.18
C PRO A 82 5.28 10.64 -3.07
N ILE A 83 3.97 10.48 -3.29
CA ILE A 83 3.01 11.59 -3.15
C ILE A 83 3.03 12.14 -1.71
N ILE A 84 3.03 11.26 -0.71
CA ILE A 84 3.10 11.65 0.71
C ILE A 84 4.43 12.35 1.01
N VAL A 85 5.55 11.81 0.52
CA VAL A 85 6.88 12.41 0.67
C VAL A 85 6.94 13.78 0.02
N SER A 86 6.50 13.91 -1.24
CA SER A 86 6.41 15.19 -1.94
C SER A 86 5.56 16.19 -1.18
N TRP A 87 4.43 15.76 -0.61
CA TRP A 87 3.58 16.64 0.18
C TRP A 87 4.28 17.14 1.44
N ILE A 88 4.91 16.25 2.21
CA ILE A 88 5.66 16.61 3.42
C ILE A 88 6.79 17.58 3.09
N THR A 89 7.57 17.27 2.04
CA THR A 89 8.68 18.10 1.59
C THR A 89 8.20 19.47 1.09
N TYR A 90 7.07 19.51 0.38
CA TYR A 90 6.42 20.76 -0.03
C TYR A 90 6.04 21.62 1.18
N VAL A 91 5.35 21.05 2.17
CA VAL A 91 4.95 21.77 3.39
C VAL A 91 6.16 22.31 4.12
N GLN A 92 7.26 21.56 4.21
CA GLN A 92 8.50 22.03 4.83
C GLN A 92 9.17 23.17 4.03
N LEU A 93 9.24 23.06 2.71
CA LEU A 93 9.91 24.05 1.85
C LEU A 93 9.17 25.39 1.75
N TYR A 94 7.85 25.38 1.92
CA TYR A 94 6.99 26.55 1.77
C TYR A 94 6.30 26.95 3.07
N TRP A 95 6.79 26.46 4.21
CA TRP A 95 6.24 26.76 5.54
C TRP A 95 6.22 28.26 5.85
N ASP A 96 7.31 28.96 5.54
CA ASP A 96 7.51 30.39 5.82
C ASP A 96 7.51 31.28 4.56
N SER A 97 7.12 30.72 3.40
CA SER A 97 7.22 31.45 2.14
C SER A 97 6.08 31.08 1.20
N ALA A 98 5.51 32.09 0.54
CA ALA A 98 4.52 31.87 -0.52
C ALA A 98 5.09 30.95 -1.61
N PHE A 99 4.20 30.23 -2.29
CA PHE A 99 4.59 29.39 -3.42
C PHE A 99 5.21 30.25 -4.53
N VAL A 100 6.46 29.97 -4.88
CA VAL A 100 7.18 30.64 -5.98
C VAL A 100 7.81 29.57 -6.86
N TRP A 101 7.76 29.78 -8.18
CA TRP A 101 8.46 28.96 -9.16
C TRP A 101 9.97 29.22 -9.10
N ASP A 102 10.65 28.54 -8.17
CA ASP A 102 12.07 28.69 -7.88
C ASP A 102 12.78 27.31 -7.79
N HIS A 103 14.10 27.30 -7.58
CA HIS A 103 14.95 26.12 -7.42
C HIS A 103 14.42 25.09 -6.40
N ARG A 104 13.61 25.52 -5.42
CA ARG A 104 12.91 24.64 -4.47
C ARG A 104 12.00 23.61 -5.16
N LEU A 105 11.38 23.93 -6.29
CA LEU A 105 10.60 22.98 -7.09
C LEU A 105 11.48 21.94 -7.78
N LEU A 106 12.68 22.30 -8.22
CA LEU A 106 13.64 21.34 -8.76
C LEU A 106 14.10 20.35 -7.69
N ILE A 107 14.32 20.84 -6.46
CA ILE A 107 14.63 19.99 -5.30
C ILE A 107 13.46 19.03 -5.01
N LEU A 108 12.23 19.54 -4.99
CA LEU A 108 11.02 18.73 -4.76
C LEU A 108 10.86 17.63 -5.83
N ALA A 109 11.05 17.99 -7.10
CA ALA A 109 10.99 17.04 -8.22
C ALA A 109 12.10 15.99 -8.11
N GLY A 110 13.33 16.39 -7.78
CA GLY A 110 14.46 15.49 -7.58
C GLY A 110 14.25 14.49 -6.44
N ILE A 111 13.76 14.95 -5.28
CA ILE A 111 13.42 14.09 -4.13
C ILE A 111 12.31 13.11 -4.50
N THR A 112 11.27 13.59 -5.18
CA THR A 112 10.16 12.74 -5.61
C THR A 112 10.63 11.66 -6.57
N LEU A 113 11.37 12.02 -7.63
CA LEU A 113 11.87 11.07 -8.62
C LEU A 113 12.85 10.05 -8.01
N SER A 114 13.75 10.50 -7.13
CA SER A 114 14.72 9.62 -6.48
C SER A 114 14.09 8.68 -5.44
N SER A 115 12.96 9.07 -4.84
CA SER A 115 12.26 8.24 -3.86
C SER A 115 11.54 7.03 -4.48
N ILE A 116 11.07 7.14 -5.73
CA ILE A 116 10.33 6.07 -6.44
C ILE A 116 11.11 4.73 -6.46
N PRO A 117 12.37 4.64 -6.95
CA PRO A 117 13.09 3.38 -6.99
C PRO A 117 13.38 2.81 -5.59
N ILE A 118 13.62 3.67 -4.60
CA ILE A 118 13.87 3.26 -3.21
C ILE A 118 12.62 2.62 -2.61
N ILE A 119 11.48 3.30 -2.75
CA ILE A 119 10.18 2.84 -2.25
C ILE A 119 9.77 1.55 -2.96
N TYR A 120 9.94 1.48 -4.28
CA TYR A 120 9.67 0.25 -5.03
C TYR A 120 10.49 -0.93 -4.50
N PHE A 121 11.78 -0.72 -4.21
CA PHE A 121 12.65 -1.76 -3.67
C PHE A 121 12.19 -2.23 -2.28
N ILE A 122 11.83 -1.30 -1.39
CA ILE A 122 11.33 -1.60 -0.05
C ILE A 122 9.99 -2.33 -0.12
N ALA A 123 9.05 -1.85 -0.95
CA ALA A 123 7.75 -2.48 -1.15
C ALA A 123 7.91 -3.89 -1.71
N ARG A 124 8.81 -4.06 -2.70
CA ARG A 124 9.13 -5.38 -3.25
C ARG A 124 9.64 -6.32 -2.16
N GLN A 125 10.67 -5.93 -1.41
CA GLN A 125 11.21 -6.77 -0.35
C GLN A 125 10.18 -7.08 0.74
N GLY A 126 9.39 -6.10 1.17
CA GLY A 126 8.36 -6.29 2.19
C GLY A 126 7.27 -7.28 1.76
N GLN A 127 6.84 -7.20 0.51
CA GLN A 127 5.80 -8.09 -0.03
C GLN A 127 6.35 -9.50 -0.27
N TYR A 128 7.55 -9.65 -0.83
CA TYR A 128 8.18 -10.97 -0.99
C TYR A 128 8.54 -11.60 0.36
N GLY A 129 8.93 -10.82 1.36
CA GLY A 129 9.16 -11.31 2.72
C GLY A 129 7.87 -11.80 3.39
N LYS A 130 6.76 -11.07 3.22
CA LYS A 130 5.46 -11.44 3.82
C LYS A 130 4.79 -12.62 3.12
N TYR A 131 4.82 -12.66 1.80
CA TYR A 131 4.01 -13.60 1.01
C TYR A 131 4.83 -14.63 0.25
N GLY A 132 6.16 -14.49 0.17
CA GLY A 132 7.03 -15.40 -0.57
C GLY A 132 7.02 -16.82 -0.01
N GLY A 133 7.06 -16.98 1.32
CA GLY A 133 6.93 -18.29 1.97
C GLY A 133 5.60 -18.96 1.64
N HIS A 134 4.49 -18.24 1.81
CA HIS A 134 3.15 -18.73 1.50
C HIS A 134 2.95 -19.08 0.01
N LEU A 135 3.51 -18.28 -0.90
CA LEU A 135 3.49 -18.59 -2.33
C LEU A 135 4.24 -19.89 -2.63
N ASN A 136 5.38 -20.10 -1.99
CA ASN A 136 6.19 -21.29 -2.20
C ASN A 136 5.48 -22.55 -1.67
N GLU A 137 4.87 -22.46 -0.49
CA GLU A 137 4.05 -23.54 0.09
C GLU A 137 2.85 -23.89 -0.80
N LEU A 138 2.11 -22.88 -1.30
CA LEU A 138 0.98 -23.07 -2.20
C LEU A 138 1.42 -23.70 -3.54
N GLN A 139 2.55 -23.27 -4.09
CA GLN A 139 3.12 -23.86 -5.30
C GLN A 139 3.55 -25.31 -5.08
N GLN A 140 4.16 -25.61 -3.94
CA GLN A 140 4.55 -26.96 -3.57
C GLN A 140 3.31 -27.88 -3.44
N CYS A 141 2.27 -27.45 -2.72
CA CYS A 141 1.00 -28.17 -2.62
C CYS A 141 0.35 -28.42 -4.00
N LEU A 142 0.38 -27.42 -4.89
CA LEU A 142 -0.11 -27.58 -6.26
C LEU A 142 0.68 -28.65 -7.04
N SER A 143 2.00 -28.67 -6.84
CA SER A 143 2.89 -29.62 -7.51
C SER A 143 2.65 -31.05 -7.01
N GLU A 144 2.47 -31.25 -5.70
CA GLU A 144 2.18 -32.55 -5.09
C GLU A 144 0.83 -33.10 -5.57
N LEU A 145 -0.22 -32.26 -5.61
CA LEU A 145 -1.52 -32.64 -6.18
C LEU A 145 -1.43 -33.02 -7.66
N SER A 146 -0.58 -32.32 -8.44
CA SER A 146 -0.41 -32.62 -9.86
C SER A 146 0.31 -33.95 -10.10
N SER A 147 1.29 -34.28 -9.26
CA SER A 147 2.03 -35.54 -9.31
C SER A 147 1.14 -36.73 -8.94
N ALA A 148 0.36 -36.61 -7.86
CA ALA A 148 -0.56 -37.67 -7.41
C ALA A 148 -1.68 -37.98 -8.42
N ALA A 149 -2.16 -36.96 -9.15
CA ALA A 149 -3.13 -37.15 -10.22
C ALA A 149 -2.54 -37.96 -11.41
N SER A 150 -1.26 -37.74 -11.74
CA SER A 150 -0.59 -38.43 -12.85
C SER A 150 -0.25 -39.90 -12.56
N GLU A 151 -0.21 -40.28 -11.28
CA GLU A 151 0.08 -41.64 -10.82
C GLU A 151 -1.18 -42.53 -10.83
N ASN A 152 -2.34 -41.94 -10.47
CA ASN A 152 -3.66 -42.61 -10.55
C ASN A 152 -4.15 -42.85 -12.00
N GLU A 153 -3.63 -42.12 -12.99
CA GLU A 153 -4.02 -42.31 -14.40
C GLU A 153 -3.24 -43.44 -15.09
N LYS A 154 -2.20 -43.98 -14.43
CA LYS A 154 -1.37 -45.09 -14.92
C LYS A 154 -1.69 -46.44 -14.29
N THR A 155 -2.59 -46.47 -13.29
CA THR A 155 -3.05 -47.69 -12.60
C THR A 155 -4.41 -48.11 -13.12
#